data_AF-A0A4Y2LAD7-F1
#
_entry.id   AF-A0A4Y2LAD7-F1
#
_cell.length_a   1.000
_cell.length_b   1.000
_cell.length_c   1.000
_cell.angle_alpha   90.00
_cell.angle_beta   90.00
_cell.angle_gamma   90.00
#
_symmetry.space_group_name_H-M   'P 1'
#
loop_
_entity.id
_entity.type
_entity.pdbx_description
1 polymer ?
#
loop_
_entity_poly.entity_id
_entity_poly.type
_entity_poly.pdbx_seq_one_letter_code
_entity_poly.pdbx_strand_id
1 'polypeptide(L)'
;MHLDPRQKGFAPLDGMMENTTVLDCVLSKFYTERTELHLASIDLQKAFDSIAHEALLRVLTFLQFLSTILLLSICIAGRLSSSMTDGHPFSIPQSGSGRVIHFHPCSSISL
;
A
#
# COMPACT_ATOMS: atom_id res chain seq x y z
N MET A 1 2.83 -1.31 -2.99
CA MET A 1 4.29 -1.35 -2.69
C MET A 1 4.43 -0.95 -1.23
N HIS A 2 4.82 -1.87 -0.34
CA HIS A 2 5.05 -1.55 1.07
C HIS A 2 6.52 -1.16 1.20
N LEU A 3 6.81 0.14 1.17
CA LEU A 3 8.14 0.67 1.47
C LEU A 3 8.36 0.63 2.98
N ASP A 4 9.61 0.48 3.42
CA ASP A 4 9.95 0.65 4.84
C ASP A 4 9.44 2.03 5.29
N PRO A 5 8.68 2.14 6.40
CA PRO A 5 8.19 3.43 6.90
C PRO A 5 9.27 4.48 7.17
N ARG A 6 10.54 4.05 7.32
CA ARG A 6 11.72 4.91 7.47
C ARG A 6 12.28 5.40 6.14
N GLN A 7 11.86 4.86 5.00
CA GLN A 7 12.23 5.40 3.69
C GLN A 7 11.43 6.68 3.45
N LYS A 8 12.07 7.82 3.69
CA LYS A 8 11.47 9.14 3.51
C LYS A 8 11.87 9.82 2.20
N GLY A 9 12.87 9.28 1.50
CA GLY A 9 13.30 9.81 0.21
C GLY A 9 12.19 9.67 -0.84
N PHE A 10 11.97 10.74 -1.62
CA PHE A 10 10.96 10.81 -2.69
C PHE A 10 9.50 10.59 -2.23
N ALA A 11 9.22 10.65 -0.93
CA ALA A 11 7.86 10.62 -0.39
C ALA A 11 7.25 12.04 -0.36
N PRO A 12 5.92 12.19 -0.48
CA PRO A 12 5.24 13.49 -0.44
C PRO A 12 5.07 14.00 1.01
N LEU A 13 6.17 14.12 1.75
CA LEU A 13 6.24 14.58 3.13
C LEU A 13 7.62 15.20 3.40
N ASP A 14 7.75 15.95 4.50
CA ASP A 14 9.05 16.51 4.92
C ASP A 14 9.93 15.44 5.61
N GLY A 15 10.50 14.58 4.77
CA GLY A 15 11.33 13.47 5.22
C GLY A 15 12.66 13.91 5.82
N MET A 16 13.12 15.11 5.45
CA MET A 16 14.39 15.65 5.92
C MET A 16 14.26 16.06 7.38
N MET A 17 13.25 16.88 7.70
CA MET A 17 12.98 17.32 9.06
C MET A 17 12.77 16.14 10.00
N GLU A 18 11.95 15.15 9.61
CA GLU A 18 11.70 13.95 10.44
C GLU A 18 13.00 13.20 10.74
N ASN A 19 13.81 12.92 9.70
CA ASN A 19 15.05 12.17 9.87
C ASN A 19 16.08 12.92 10.71
N THR A 20 16.24 14.24 10.53
CA THR A 20 17.14 15.04 11.37
C THR A 20 16.66 15.16 12.80
N THR A 21 15.35 15.27 13.04
CA THR A 21 14.80 15.34 14.40
C THR A 21 15.05 14.05 15.16
N VAL A 22 14.86 12.89 14.51
CA VAL A 22 15.17 11.59 15.10
C VAL A 22 16.66 11.46 15.39
N LEU A 23 17.53 11.84 14.44
CA LEU A 23 18.98 11.81 14.63
C LEU A 23 19.42 12.71 15.79
N ASP A 24 18.89 13.94 15.87
CA ASP A 24 19.19 14.90 16.94
C ASP A 24 18.75 14.39 18.32
N CYS A 25 17.57 13.75 18.39
CA CYS A 25 17.07 13.13 19.61
C CYS A 25 17.99 11.98 20.07
N VAL A 26 18.41 11.12 19.14
CA VAL A 26 19.38 10.04 19.43
C VAL A 26 20.68 10.64 19.93
N LEU A 27 21.28 11.58 19.20
CA LEU A 27 22.53 12.23 19.61
C LEU A 27 22.42 12.86 21.00
N SER A 28 21.37 13.65 21.22
CA SER A 28 21.11 14.33 22.51
C SER A 28 21.02 13.37 23.69
N LYS A 29 20.40 12.20 23.49
CA LYS A 29 20.31 11.15 24.51
C LYS A 29 21.71 10.66 24.92
N PHE A 30 22.52 10.23 23.96
CA PHE A 30 23.86 9.70 24.25
C PHE A 30 24.81 10.77 24.80
N TYR A 31 24.66 12.03 24.38
CA TYR A 31 25.36 13.17 24.99
C TYR A 31 24.99 13.38 26.46
N THR A 32 23.70 13.29 26.78
CA THR A 32 23.20 13.50 28.15
C THR A 32 23.62 12.35 29.07
N GLU A 33 23.52 11.11 28.59
CA GLU A 33 23.85 9.90 29.34
C GLU A 33 25.36 9.63 29.42
N ARG A 34 26.18 10.37 28.66
CA ARG A 34 27.63 10.18 28.51
C ARG A 34 28.00 8.75 28.12
N THR A 35 27.22 8.18 27.21
CA THR A 35 27.39 6.84 26.67
C THR A 35 27.93 6.90 25.24
N GLU A 36 28.59 5.83 24.81
CA GLU A 36 29.16 5.75 23.46
C GLU A 36 28.07 5.53 22.40
N LEU A 37 28.19 6.21 21.26
CA LEU A 37 27.36 6.04 20.09
C LEU A 37 28.25 5.78 18.87
N HIS A 38 27.98 4.70 18.15
CA HIS A 38 28.63 4.38 16.88
C HIS A 38 27.68 4.67 15.72
N LEU A 39 28.09 5.54 14.81
CA LEU A 39 27.32 5.91 13.63
C LEU A 39 28.00 5.37 12.36
N ALA A 40 27.23 4.65 11.55
CA ALA A 40 27.63 4.28 10.20
C ALA A 40 26.87 5.16 9.20
N SER A 41 27.61 5.86 8.33
CA SER A 41 27.06 6.62 7.22
C SER A 41 27.48 5.94 5.91
N ILE A 42 26.51 5.67 5.04
CA ILE A 42 26.71 5.00 3.75
C ILE A 42 26.04 5.85 2.68
N ASP A 43 26.79 6.15 1.62
CA ASP A 43 26.29 6.85 0.43
C ASP A 43 26.62 6.05 -0.83
N LEU A 44 25.72 6.09 -1.81
CA LEU A 44 25.85 5.33 -3.06
C LEU A 44 26.29 6.25 -4.20
N GLN A 45 27.51 6.07 -4.68
CA GLN A 45 28.04 6.86 -5.79
C GLN A 45 27.21 6.64 -7.07
N LYS A 46 26.73 7.75 -7.63
CA LYS A 46 25.93 7.77 -8.88
C LYS A 46 24.80 6.73 -8.85
N ALA A 47 24.02 6.74 -7.77
CA ALA A 47 23.02 5.71 -7.49
C ALA A 47 22.08 5.38 -8.67
N PHE A 48 21.76 6.34 -9.54
CA PHE A 48 20.90 6.07 -10.71
C PHE A 48 21.66 5.56 -11.94
N ASP A 49 22.93 5.96 -12.12
CA ASP A 49 23.75 5.51 -13.25
C ASP A 49 24.35 4.11 -13.01
N SER A 50 24.58 3.77 -11.74
CA SER A 50 25.26 2.53 -11.33
C SER A 50 24.30 1.35 -11.12
N ILE A 51 22.99 1.53 -11.28
CA ILE A 51 22.02 0.43 -11.15
C ILE A 51 22.13 -0.49 -12.37
N ALA A 52 22.36 -1.79 -12.11
CA ALA A 52 22.30 -2.80 -13.15
C ALA A 52 20.88 -2.90 -13.73
N HIS A 53 20.74 -2.78 -15.05
CA HIS A 53 19.44 -2.89 -15.74
C HIS A 53 18.70 -4.19 -15.42
N GLU A 54 19.43 -5.31 -15.33
CA GLU A 54 18.85 -6.61 -14.97
C GLU A 54 18.19 -6.61 -13.58
N ALA A 55 18.77 -5.88 -12.62
CA ALA A 55 18.19 -5.75 -11.29
C ALA A 55 16.86 -4.97 -11.35
N LEU A 56 16.81 -3.90 -12.14
CA LEU A 56 15.61 -3.09 -12.33
C LEU A 56 14.51 -3.87 -13.04
N LEU A 57 14.84 -4.58 -14.13
CA LEU A 57 13.89 -5.43 -14.88
C LEU A 57 13.32 -6.55 -14.00
N ARG A 58 14.17 -7.19 -13.18
CA ARG A 58 13.73 -8.24 -12.25
C ARG A 58 12.71 -7.72 -11.25
N VAL A 59 12.95 -6.54 -10.67
CA VAL A 59 12.01 -5.93 -9.71
C VAL A 59 10.71 -5.51 -10.40
N LEU A 60 10.77 -4.86 -11.57
CA LEU A 60 9.59 -4.44 -12.31
C LEU A 60 8.72 -5.64 -12.72
N THR A 61 9.34 -6.70 -13.24
CA THR A 61 8.63 -7.92 -13.64
C THR A 61 7.95 -8.57 -12.44
N PHE A 62 8.64 -8.64 -11.30
CA PHE A 62 8.06 -9.16 -10.07
C PHE A 62 6.84 -8.35 -9.61
N LEU A 63 6.93 -7.01 -9.63
CA LEU A 63 5.83 -6.13 -9.25
C LEU A 63 4.63 -6.25 -10.20
N GLN A 64 4.88 -6.32 -11.51
CA GLN A 64 3.84 -6.47 -12.52
C GLN A 64 3.14 -7.83 -12.41
N PHE A 65 3.90 -8.90 -12.22
CA PHE A 65 3.36 -10.23 -12.00
C PHE A 65 2.47 -10.29 -10.76
N LEU A 66 2.90 -9.68 -9.65
CA LEU A 66 2.11 -9.61 -8.42
C LEU A 66 0.78 -8.89 -8.64
N SER A 67 0.79 -7.76 -9.36
CA SER A 67 -0.44 -7.02 -9.68
C SER A 67 -1.40 -7.83 -10.56
N THR A 68 -0.86 -8.59 -11.51
CA THR A 68 -1.66 -9.44 -12.42
C THR A 68 -2.32 -10.59 -11.66
N ILE A 69 -1.59 -11.26 -10.77
CA ILE A 69 -2.13 -12.31 -9.91
C ILE A 69 -3.21 -11.76 -8.98
N LEU A 70 -2.98 -10.60 -8.37
CA LEU A 70 -3.91 -9.99 -7.43
C LEU A 70 -5.22 -9.58 -8.12
N LEU A 71 -5.15 -9.04 -9.35
CA LEU A 71 -6.33 -8.80 -10.17
C LEU A 71 -7.05 -10.09 -10.56
N LEU A 72 -6.30 -11.13 -10.95
CA LEU A 72 -6.89 -12.42 -11.30
C LEU A 72 -7.59 -13.07 -10.10
N SER A 73 -7.00 -13.01 -8.90
CA SER A 73 -7.61 -13.58 -7.69
C SER A 73 -8.87 -12.83 -7.28
N ILE A 74 -8.90 -11.50 -7.36
CA ILE A 74 -10.12 -10.69 -7.17
C ILE A 74 -11.18 -11.07 -8.20
N CYS A 75 -10.81 -11.17 -9.48
CA CYS A 75 -11.73 -11.55 -10.56
C CYS A 75 -12.33 -12.95 -10.34
N ILE A 76 -11.52 -13.92 -9.93
CA ILE A 76 -11.97 -15.29 -9.65
C ILE A 76 -12.85 -15.31 -8.39
N ALA A 77 -12.46 -14.64 -7.31
CA ALA A 77 -13.24 -14.56 -6.08
C ALA A 77 -14.60 -13.87 -6.30
N GLY A 78 -14.61 -12.78 -7.07
CA GLY A 78 -15.86 -12.12 -7.49
C GLY A 78 -16.75 -13.03 -8.32
N ARG A 79 -16.17 -13.77 -9.28
CA ARG A 79 -16.92 -14.75 -10.09
C ARG A 79 -17.48 -15.92 -9.28
N LEU A 80 -16.73 -16.45 -8.31
CA LEU A 80 -17.22 -17.48 -7.39
C LEU A 80 -18.33 -16.96 -6.48
N SER A 81 -18.22 -15.72 -6.00
CA SER A 81 -19.26 -15.08 -5.20
C SER A 81 -20.54 -14.83 -6.01
N SER A 82 -20.44 -14.49 -7.30
CA SER A 82 -21.58 -14.34 -8.20
C SER A 82 -22.17 -15.67 -8.66
N SER A 83 -21.36 -16.72 -8.81
CA SER A 83 -21.87 -18.05 -9.22
C SER A 83 -22.61 -18.78 -8.10
N MET A 84 -22.47 -18.36 -6.83
CA MET A 84 -23.23 -18.92 -5.71
C MET A 84 -24.61 -18.28 -5.52
N THR A 85 -24.94 -17.19 -6.23
CA THR A 85 -26.26 -16.53 -6.13
C THR A 85 -27.28 -16.94 -7.20
N ASP A 86 -26.88 -17.75 -8.19
CA ASP A 86 -27.77 -18.17 -9.29
C ASP A 86 -28.39 -19.57 -9.06
N GLY A 87 -28.71 -19.86 -7.79
CA GLY A 87 -29.40 -21.09 -7.37
C GLY A 87 -30.85 -20.82 -6.98
N HIS A 88 -31.72 -20.69 -7.98
CA HIS A 88 -33.20 -20.76 -7.91
C HIS A 88 -33.97 -19.60 -7.21
N PRO A 89 -35.02 -19.02 -7.84
CA PRO A 89 -35.94 -18.11 -7.16
C PRO A 89 -36.82 -18.91 -6.19
N PHE A 90 -36.60 -18.74 -4.90
CA PHE A 90 -37.53 -19.21 -3.87
C PHE A 90 -38.62 -18.16 -3.66
N SER A 91 -39.80 -18.44 -4.21
CA SER A 91 -41.01 -17.65 -4.01
C SER A 91 -41.50 -17.78 -2.57
N ILE A 92 -41.44 -16.69 -1.79
CA ILE A 92 -42.15 -16.57 -0.51
C ILE A 92 -43.41 -15.71 -0.75
N PRO A 93 -44.61 -16.15 -0.36
CA PRO A 93 -45.81 -15.34 -0.50
C PRO A 93 -45.75 -14.15 0.46
N GLN A 94 -46.13 -12.97 -0.03
CA GLN A 94 -46.18 -11.75 0.77
C GLN A 94 -47.22 -11.86 1.89
N SER A 95 -46.83 -11.44 3.09
CA SER A 95 -47.74 -10.84 4.06
C SER A 95 -46.98 -9.97 5.05
N GLY A 96 -47.34 -8.68 5.13
CA GLY A 96 -47.14 -7.86 6.31
C GLY A 96 -45.95 -6.89 6.32
N SER A 97 -46.25 -5.62 6.04
CA SER A 97 -45.71 -4.41 6.68
C SER A 97 -44.19 -4.32 6.94
N GLY A 98 -43.48 -3.60 6.08
CA GLY A 98 -42.15 -3.05 6.40
C GLY A 98 -41.65 -2.12 5.31
N ARG A 99 -41.47 -0.83 5.64
CA ARG A 99 -40.95 0.20 4.73
C ARG A 99 -39.59 -0.21 4.15
N VAL A 100 -39.45 -0.20 2.83
CA VAL A 100 -38.16 -0.32 2.14
C VAL A 100 -37.55 1.08 2.02
N ILE A 101 -36.37 1.27 2.63
CA ILE A 101 -35.58 2.49 2.48
C ILE A 101 -34.78 2.36 1.17
N HIS A 102 -35.12 3.17 0.18
CA HIS A 102 -34.34 3.29 -1.06
C HIS A 102 -33.05 4.07 -0.79
N PHE A 103 -31.90 3.40 -0.89
CA PHE A 103 -30.62 4.07 -1.07
C PHE A 103 -30.33 4.19 -2.56
N HIS A 104 -30.39 5.42 -3.08
CA HIS A 104 -29.91 5.75 -4.42
C HIS A 104 -28.37 5.74 -4.41
N PRO A 105 -27.70 4.98 -5.29
CA PRO A 105 -26.30 5.24 -5.58
C PRO A 105 -26.22 6.47 -6.48
N CYS A 106 -25.98 7.62 -5.86
CA CYS A 106 -25.45 8.79 -6.55
C CYS A 106 -23.98 8.54 -6.85
N SER A 107 -23.63 8.41 -8.12
CA SER A 107 -22.35 8.93 -8.64
C SER A 107 -22.35 8.90 -10.16
N SER A 108 -22.85 9.99 -10.75
CA SER A 108 -22.20 10.54 -11.94
C SER A 108 -20.76 10.89 -11.56
N ILE A 109 -19.79 10.29 -12.23
CA ILE A 109 -18.47 10.88 -12.40
C ILE A 109 -18.23 10.91 -13.90
N SER A 110 -18.42 12.11 -14.45
CA SER A 110 -17.87 12.49 -15.75
C SER A 110 -16.35 12.62 -15.61
N LEU A 111 -15.63 12.03 -16.55
CA LEU A 111 -14.34 12.49 -17.02
C LEU A 111 -14.35 12.35 -18.54
#